data_AF-A0A367XV29-F1
#
_entry.id   AF-A0A367XV29-F1
#
_cell.length_a   1.000
_cell.length_b   1.000
_cell.length_c   1.000
_cell.angle_alpha   90.00
_cell.angle_beta   90.00
_cell.angle_gamma   90.00
#
_symmetry.space_group_name_H-M   'P 1'
#
loop_
_entity.id
_entity.type
_entity.pdbx_description
1 polymer ?
#
loop_
_entity_poly.entity_id
_entity_poly.type
_entity_poly.pdbx_seq_one_letter_code
_entity_poly.pdbx_strand_id
1 'polypeptide(L)'
;MPPSEQLSYSALIGGRVTMMMDSYRMTSRFITIALRYAIHRRQFKKKDTDTIETKLIDYPLHQKRLFPFLAAAYLFSQGALYLEQTMNATNDKLDEAVSAGEKEAIDAAIVESKKLFVASGCLKSTCTWLTAEAIDEARQACGGHGYSSYNGFGKAYSDWVVQCTWEGDNNILAMNVAKPMVRDLLKEPEQKGLVLSSVADLDDPAKLVKAFDHALSGLARDIGAVAEDKGFDITGPSLVLVSKLNAHRFLIDGFFKRITPEWSEVLRPLGFLYADWILTNFGATFLQYGIITPDVSRKISSEHFPALCAKVRPNVVGLTDGFNLTDMMTNAAIGRYDGNVYEHYFETVKALNPPENTKAPYSKALEDMLNRPDLEVRERGEKSEEAAEILSS
;
A
#
# COMPACT_ATOMS: atom_id res chain seq x y z
N MET A 1 8.43 6.09 35.60
CA MET A 1 9.36 6.22 34.46
C MET A 1 9.91 7.63 34.48
N PRO A 2 11.22 7.89 34.24
CA PRO A 2 11.70 9.27 34.22
C PRO A 2 11.01 10.06 33.08
N PRO A 3 10.74 11.37 33.24
CA PRO A 3 10.09 12.23 32.24
C PRO A 3 10.75 12.21 30.85
N SER A 4 12.04 11.85 30.77
CA SER A 4 12.80 11.72 29.52
C SER A 4 12.35 10.54 28.63
N GLU A 5 11.93 9.42 29.22
CA GLU A 5 11.42 8.28 28.46
C GLU A 5 10.02 8.57 27.89
N GLN A 6 9.19 9.33 28.61
CA GLN A 6 7.85 9.76 28.19
C GLN A 6 7.88 10.64 26.92
N LEU A 7 8.79 11.61 26.87
CA LEU A 7 9.01 12.47 25.69
C LEU A 7 9.45 11.67 24.45
N SER A 8 10.25 10.61 24.66
CA SER A 8 10.74 9.79 23.55
C SER A 8 9.62 8.98 22.87
N TYR A 9 8.66 8.44 23.62
CA TYR A 9 7.55 7.68 23.05
C TYR A 9 6.57 8.58 22.29
N SER A 10 6.24 9.75 22.82
CA SER A 10 5.29 10.67 22.18
C SER A 10 5.80 11.16 20.82
N ALA A 11 7.08 11.52 20.72
CA ALA A 11 7.71 11.94 19.46
C ALA A 11 7.74 10.82 18.40
N LEU A 12 8.10 9.59 18.81
CA LEU A 12 8.14 8.42 17.91
C LEU A 12 6.75 8.01 17.41
N ILE A 13 5.73 8.13 18.26
CA ILE A 13 4.34 7.85 17.86
C ILE A 13 3.88 8.91 16.85
N GLY A 14 4.13 10.20 17.12
CA GLY A 14 3.77 11.31 16.23
C GLY A 14 4.27 11.12 14.80
N GLY A 15 5.56 10.80 14.63
CA GLY A 15 6.13 10.53 13.31
C GLY A 15 5.44 9.37 12.58
N ARG A 16 5.09 8.29 13.29
CA ARG A 16 4.38 7.14 12.72
C ARG A 16 2.94 7.45 12.33
N VAL A 17 2.25 8.30 13.10
CA VAL A 17 0.91 8.80 12.73
C VAL A 17 0.99 9.58 11.42
N THR A 18 1.99 10.45 11.27
CA THR A 18 2.22 11.18 10.01
C THR A 18 2.47 10.22 8.85
N MET A 19 3.31 9.19 9.02
CA MET A 19 3.56 8.18 7.96
C MET A 19 2.31 7.40 7.55
N MET A 20 1.39 7.18 8.49
CA MET A 20 0.08 6.59 8.20
C MET A 20 -0.79 7.53 7.36
N MET A 21 -0.82 8.82 7.69
CA MET A 21 -1.49 9.83 6.88
C MET A 21 -0.88 9.94 5.48
N ASP A 22 0.45 9.87 5.38
CA ASP A 22 1.15 9.89 4.10
C ASP A 22 0.86 8.64 3.27
N SER A 23 0.72 7.47 3.92
CA SER A 23 0.34 6.21 3.25
C SER A 23 -1.05 6.32 2.62
N TYR A 24 -2.00 6.92 3.34
CA TYR A 24 -3.32 7.28 2.78
C TYR A 24 -3.18 8.22 1.58
N ARG A 25 -2.48 9.35 1.73
CA ARG A 25 -2.37 10.40 0.70
C ARG A 25 -1.70 9.90 -0.59
N MET A 26 -0.65 9.10 -0.45
CA MET A 26 0.09 8.56 -1.60
C MET A 26 -0.69 7.45 -2.29
N THR A 27 -1.31 6.54 -1.52
CA THR A 27 -2.18 5.51 -2.09
C THR A 27 -3.36 6.14 -2.83
N SER A 28 -4.06 7.10 -2.22
CA SER A 28 -5.22 7.76 -2.84
C SER A 28 -4.85 8.49 -4.13
N ARG A 29 -3.70 9.18 -4.16
CA ARG A 29 -3.19 9.85 -5.36
C ARG A 29 -2.96 8.88 -6.51
N PHE A 30 -2.14 7.86 -6.32
CA PHE A 30 -1.74 6.99 -7.44
C PHE A 30 -2.84 6.04 -7.90
N ILE A 31 -3.71 5.61 -6.98
CA ILE A 31 -4.90 4.85 -7.35
C ILE A 31 -5.92 5.72 -8.09
N THR A 32 -6.07 7.00 -7.74
CA THR A 32 -6.90 7.94 -8.52
C THR A 32 -6.39 8.07 -9.96
N ILE A 33 -5.07 8.25 -10.15
CA ILE A 33 -4.46 8.33 -11.48
C ILE A 33 -4.75 7.06 -12.28
N ALA A 34 -4.48 5.89 -11.71
CA ALA A 34 -4.66 4.62 -12.40
C ALA A 34 -6.12 4.32 -12.73
N LEU A 35 -7.06 4.60 -11.82
CA LEU A 35 -8.49 4.36 -12.04
C LEU A 35 -9.09 5.34 -13.06
N ARG A 36 -8.75 6.63 -13.00
CA ARG A 36 -9.15 7.59 -14.04
C ARG A 36 -8.62 7.16 -15.41
N TYR A 37 -7.34 6.80 -15.50
CA TYR A 37 -6.77 6.26 -16.73
C TYR A 37 -7.54 5.01 -17.21
N ALA A 38 -7.84 4.07 -16.32
CA ALA A 38 -8.53 2.81 -16.66
C ALA A 38 -9.99 3.00 -17.15
N ILE A 39 -10.66 4.09 -16.78
CA ILE A 39 -12.02 4.44 -17.23
C ILE A 39 -12.03 4.87 -18.71
N HIS A 40 -10.96 5.54 -19.15
CA HIS A 40 -10.84 6.05 -20.52
C HIS A 40 -10.06 5.12 -21.44
N ARG A 41 -9.03 4.45 -20.91
CA ARG A 41 -8.18 3.56 -21.69
C ARG A 41 -8.98 2.33 -22.11
N ARG A 42 -8.94 2.06 -23.42
CA ARG A 42 -9.46 0.83 -24.02
C ARG A 42 -8.30 0.05 -24.64
N GLN A 43 -8.39 -1.26 -24.59
CA GLN A 43 -7.44 -2.15 -25.25
C GLN A 43 -8.07 -3.53 -25.35
N PHE A 44 -7.95 -4.15 -26.53
CA PHE A 44 -8.55 -5.44 -26.87
C PHE A 44 -10.08 -5.43 -26.85
N LYS A 45 -10.67 -6.36 -27.60
CA LYS A 45 -12.11 -6.57 -27.67
C LYS A 45 -12.50 -7.73 -26.77
N LYS A 46 -13.70 -7.69 -26.20
CA LYS A 46 -14.24 -8.82 -25.43
C LYS A 46 -14.78 -9.89 -26.37
N LYS A 47 -15.37 -9.46 -27.48
CA LYS A 47 -15.79 -10.31 -28.60
C LYS A 47 -15.29 -9.72 -29.90
N ASP A 48 -14.94 -10.56 -30.87
CA ASP A 48 -14.48 -10.09 -32.19
C ASP A 48 -15.52 -9.23 -32.92
N THR A 49 -16.80 -9.42 -32.57
CA THR A 49 -17.93 -8.64 -33.09
C THR A 49 -18.02 -7.21 -32.55
N ASP A 50 -17.32 -6.89 -31.46
CA ASP A 50 -17.38 -5.56 -30.86
C ASP A 50 -16.69 -4.54 -31.77
N THR A 51 -17.31 -3.39 -32.01
CA THR A 51 -16.71 -2.32 -32.82
C THR A 51 -15.74 -1.45 -32.01
N ILE A 52 -15.99 -1.32 -30.70
CA ILE A 52 -15.20 -0.53 -29.78
C ILE A 52 -14.52 -1.46 -28.77
N GLU A 53 -13.24 -1.23 -28.51
CA GLU A 53 -12.47 -1.98 -27.52
C GLU A 53 -13.01 -1.81 -26.09
N THR A 54 -12.75 -2.79 -25.24
CA THR A 54 -13.22 -2.80 -23.86
C THR A 54 -12.38 -1.85 -23.01
N LYS A 55 -13.01 -1.10 -22.10
CA LYS A 55 -12.28 -0.24 -21.15
C LYS A 55 -11.50 -1.11 -20.18
N LEU A 56 -10.30 -0.69 -19.79
CA LEU A 56 -9.46 -1.49 -18.89
C LEU A 56 -10.18 -1.81 -17.58
N ILE A 57 -10.89 -0.83 -17.01
CA ILE A 57 -11.64 -0.99 -15.76
C ILE A 57 -12.78 -2.01 -15.83
N ASP A 58 -13.21 -2.43 -17.03
CA ASP A 58 -14.27 -3.43 -17.20
C ASP A 58 -13.74 -4.87 -17.18
N TYR A 59 -12.41 -5.06 -17.19
CA TYR A 59 -11.81 -6.38 -17.01
C TYR A 59 -11.76 -6.75 -15.52
N PRO A 60 -12.28 -7.93 -15.12
CA PRO A 60 -12.23 -8.39 -13.73
C PRO A 60 -10.81 -8.46 -13.15
N LEU A 61 -9.81 -8.81 -13.97
CA LEU A 61 -8.41 -8.80 -13.56
C LEU A 61 -7.92 -7.39 -13.22
N HIS A 62 -8.30 -6.39 -14.00
CA HIS A 62 -7.90 -5.00 -13.75
C HIS A 62 -8.55 -4.45 -12.49
N GLN A 63 -9.81 -4.83 -12.24
CA GLN A 63 -10.52 -4.54 -10.98
C GLN A 63 -9.82 -5.21 -9.80
N LYS A 64 -9.46 -6.50 -9.92
CA LYS A 64 -8.72 -7.24 -8.87
C LYS A 64 -7.36 -6.61 -8.53
N ARG A 65 -6.70 -5.99 -9.50
CA ARG A 65 -5.42 -5.30 -9.28
C ARG A 65 -5.57 -3.97 -8.54
N LEU A 66 -6.58 -3.16 -8.88
CA LEU A 66 -6.68 -1.77 -8.40
C LEU A 66 -7.68 -1.55 -7.27
N PHE A 67 -8.81 -2.27 -7.26
CA PHE A 67 -9.86 -2.04 -6.27
C PHE A 67 -9.43 -2.37 -4.83
N PRO A 68 -8.58 -3.38 -4.57
CA PRO A 68 -8.06 -3.59 -3.22
C PRO A 68 -7.27 -2.40 -2.69
N PHE A 69 -6.49 -1.72 -3.54
CA PHE A 69 -5.75 -0.52 -3.14
C PHE A 69 -6.65 0.72 -3.04
N LEU A 70 -7.73 0.80 -3.83
CA LEU A 70 -8.78 1.81 -3.61
C LEU A 70 -9.39 1.64 -2.22
N ALA A 71 -9.79 0.42 -1.87
CA ALA A 71 -10.30 0.11 -0.55
C ALA A 71 -9.24 0.40 0.54
N ALA A 72 -7.98 0.03 0.30
CA ALA A 72 -6.87 0.28 1.22
C ALA A 72 -6.73 1.78 1.54
N ALA A 73 -6.83 2.68 0.55
CA ALA A 73 -6.78 4.13 0.79
C ALA A 73 -7.85 4.59 1.79
N TYR A 74 -9.10 4.11 1.64
CA TYR A 74 -10.19 4.43 2.56
C TYR A 74 -9.95 3.88 3.97
N LEU A 75 -9.46 2.65 4.08
CA LEU A 75 -9.15 2.04 5.37
C LEU A 75 -7.97 2.75 6.04
N PHE A 76 -6.93 3.12 5.29
CA PHE A 76 -5.78 3.88 5.79
C PHE A 76 -6.21 5.25 6.32
N SER A 77 -7.12 5.94 5.63
CA SER A 77 -7.67 7.22 6.11
C SER A 77 -8.31 7.08 7.49
N GLN A 78 -9.15 6.06 7.69
CA GLN A 78 -9.75 5.80 9.00
C GLN A 78 -8.71 5.44 10.05
N GLY A 79 -7.76 4.56 9.73
CA GLY A 79 -6.74 4.11 10.67
C GLY A 79 -5.83 5.26 11.12
N ALA A 80 -5.42 6.11 10.18
CA ALA A 80 -4.57 7.25 10.46
C ALA A 80 -5.30 8.30 11.32
N LEU A 81 -6.57 8.60 11.01
CA LEU A 81 -7.40 9.50 11.83
C LEU A 81 -7.61 8.95 13.24
N TYR A 82 -7.87 7.65 13.41
CA TYR A 82 -7.99 7.05 14.72
C TYR A 82 -6.71 7.23 15.54
N LEU A 83 -5.55 6.95 14.92
CA LEU A 83 -4.27 7.09 15.61
C LEU A 83 -4.02 8.54 16.03
N GLU A 84 -4.30 9.51 15.16
CA GLU A 84 -4.16 10.94 15.45
C GLU A 84 -5.06 11.36 16.61
N GLN A 85 -6.35 11.03 16.55
CA GLN A 85 -7.31 11.38 17.60
C GLN A 85 -6.97 10.71 18.94
N THR A 86 -6.57 9.44 18.91
CA THR A 86 -6.19 8.70 20.12
C THR A 86 -4.89 9.26 20.70
N MET A 87 -3.91 9.61 19.86
CA MET A 87 -2.66 10.22 20.30
C MET A 87 -2.91 11.56 20.99
N ASN A 88 -3.71 12.44 20.38
CA ASN A 88 -4.02 13.74 20.95
C ASN A 88 -4.77 13.58 22.28
N ALA A 89 -5.81 12.75 22.32
CA ALA A 89 -6.56 12.50 23.54
C ALA A 89 -5.71 11.88 24.67
N THR A 90 -4.79 10.96 24.34
CA THR A 90 -3.88 10.37 25.34
C THR A 90 -2.85 11.39 25.83
N ASN A 91 -2.33 12.26 24.96
CA ASN A 91 -1.41 13.33 25.35
C ASN A 91 -2.13 14.35 26.26
N ASP A 92 -3.34 14.78 25.91
CA ASP A 92 -4.13 15.73 26.70
C ASP A 92 -4.39 15.18 28.12
N LYS A 93 -4.87 13.94 28.22
CA LYS A 93 -5.07 13.26 29.52
C LYS A 93 -3.78 13.18 30.34
N LEU A 94 -2.65 12.94 29.67
CA LEU A 94 -1.35 12.79 30.32
C LEU A 94 -0.88 14.14 30.88
N ASP A 95 -1.01 15.21 30.11
CA ASP A 95 -0.67 16.57 30.53
C ASP A 95 -1.55 17.04 31.70
N GLU A 96 -2.85 16.74 31.67
CA GLU A 96 -3.78 16.99 32.77
C GLU A 96 -3.37 16.22 34.03
N ALA A 97 -3.11 14.92 33.93
CA ALA A 97 -2.72 14.07 35.05
C ALA A 97 -1.38 14.49 35.68
N VAL A 98 -0.41 14.89 34.86
CA VAL A 98 0.89 15.42 35.31
C VAL A 98 0.69 16.75 36.03
N SER A 99 -0.15 17.64 35.49
CA SER A 99 -0.46 18.94 36.10
C SER A 99 -1.18 18.79 37.44
N ALA A 100 -2.06 17.79 37.56
CA ALA A 100 -2.78 17.47 38.79
C ALA A 100 -1.95 16.65 39.81
N GLY A 101 -0.80 16.09 39.41
CA GLY A 101 0.02 15.22 40.25
C GLY A 101 -0.62 13.84 40.54
N GLU A 102 -1.59 13.42 39.74
CA GLU A 102 -2.37 12.20 39.94
C GLU A 102 -1.63 10.97 39.38
N LYS A 103 -0.87 10.28 40.24
CA LYS A 103 -0.05 9.13 39.83
C LYS A 103 -0.82 8.02 39.12
N GLU A 104 -2.02 7.70 39.58
CA GLU A 104 -2.85 6.62 38.99
C GLU A 104 -3.30 6.97 37.56
N ALA A 105 -3.67 8.23 37.32
CA ALA A 105 -4.03 8.72 36.00
C ALA A 105 -2.82 8.76 35.05
N ILE A 106 -1.64 9.14 35.57
CA ILE A 106 -0.38 9.07 34.82
C ILE A 106 -0.08 7.63 34.39
N ASP A 107 -0.18 6.66 35.32
CA ASP A 107 0.09 5.25 35.02
C ASP A 107 -0.91 4.70 33.98
N ALA A 108 -2.19 5.07 34.06
CA ALA A 108 -3.20 4.69 33.08
C ALA A 108 -2.88 5.25 31.68
N ALA A 109 -2.51 6.52 31.58
CA ALA A 109 -2.13 7.16 30.32
C ALA A 109 -0.85 6.54 29.71
N ILE A 110 0.11 6.11 30.54
CA ILE A 110 1.29 5.36 30.10
C ILE A 110 0.89 4.01 29.47
N VAL A 111 -0.07 3.30 30.06
CA VAL A 111 -0.57 2.03 29.51
C VAL A 111 -1.27 2.27 28.16
N GLU A 112 -2.10 3.31 28.04
CA GLU A 112 -2.70 3.72 26.76
C GLU A 112 -1.63 4.03 25.69
N SER A 113 -0.59 4.77 26.08
CA SER A 113 0.53 5.14 25.20
C SER A 113 1.30 3.93 24.68
N LYS A 114 1.49 2.89 25.51
CA LYS A 114 2.11 1.62 25.10
C LYS A 114 1.26 0.88 24.06
N LYS A 115 -0.06 0.86 24.23
CA LYS A 115 -0.98 0.26 23.23
C LYS A 115 -0.91 1.02 21.91
N LEU A 116 -0.87 2.35 21.98
CA LEU A 116 -0.72 3.22 20.80
C LEU A 116 0.62 3.02 20.09
N PHE A 117 1.72 2.83 20.84
CA PHE A 117 3.03 2.50 20.26
C PHE A 117 2.99 1.21 19.45
N VAL A 118 2.33 0.17 19.96
CA VAL A 118 2.17 -1.11 19.25
C VAL A 118 1.30 -0.94 18.00
N ALA A 119 0.14 -0.29 18.12
CA ALA A 119 -0.77 -0.07 16.99
C ALA A 119 -0.09 0.75 15.89
N SER A 120 0.54 1.87 16.24
CA SER A 120 1.27 2.73 15.29
C SER A 120 2.43 2.01 14.61
N GLY A 121 3.15 1.11 15.31
CA GLY A 121 4.23 0.34 14.70
C GLY A 121 3.74 -0.72 13.70
N CYS A 122 2.67 -1.45 14.04
CA CYS A 122 2.04 -2.41 13.11
C CYS A 122 1.50 -1.71 11.86
N LEU A 123 0.83 -0.57 12.05
CA LEU A 123 0.23 0.20 10.98
C LEU A 123 1.28 0.86 10.10
N LYS A 124 2.27 1.56 10.68
CA LYS A 124 3.36 2.20 9.91
C LYS A 124 4.06 1.19 9.02
N SER A 125 4.48 0.04 9.58
CA SER A 125 5.20 -0.96 8.80
C SER A 125 4.34 -1.53 7.66
N THR A 126 3.12 -1.96 7.98
CA THR A 126 2.22 -2.60 7.00
C THR A 126 1.77 -1.63 5.91
N CYS A 127 1.28 -0.44 6.28
CA CYS A 127 0.73 0.51 5.33
C CYS A 127 1.79 1.15 4.43
N THR A 128 3.02 1.34 4.92
CA THR A 128 4.10 1.86 4.08
C THR A 128 4.53 0.86 2.99
N TRP A 129 4.62 -0.43 3.33
CA TRP A 129 4.83 -1.50 2.33
C TRP A 129 3.69 -1.55 1.31
N LEU A 130 2.44 -1.56 1.77
CA LEU A 130 1.28 -1.62 0.87
C LEU A 130 1.18 -0.39 -0.04
N THR A 131 1.60 0.78 0.44
CA THR A 131 1.63 1.99 -0.39
C THR A 131 2.72 1.89 -1.47
N ALA A 132 3.88 1.30 -1.17
CA ALA A 132 4.91 1.05 -2.17
C ALA A 132 4.38 0.11 -3.27
N GLU A 133 3.72 -0.98 -2.86
CA GLU A 133 3.03 -1.90 -3.77
C GLU A 133 1.93 -1.20 -4.59
N ALA A 134 1.13 -0.34 -3.95
CA ALA A 134 0.07 0.41 -4.63
C ALA A 134 0.61 1.33 -5.72
N ILE A 135 1.71 2.06 -5.46
CA ILE A 135 2.35 2.94 -6.43
C ILE A 135 2.85 2.13 -7.63
N ASP A 136 3.50 0.99 -7.38
CA ASP A 136 4.06 0.16 -8.45
C ASP A 136 2.97 -0.56 -9.26
N GLU A 137 1.95 -1.10 -8.61
CA GLU A 137 0.81 -1.72 -9.30
C GLU A 137 0.01 -0.70 -10.12
N ALA A 138 -0.21 0.50 -9.59
CA ALA A 138 -0.84 1.60 -10.31
C ALA A 138 -0.03 2.01 -11.55
N ARG A 139 1.31 2.07 -11.43
CA ARG A 139 2.24 2.31 -12.54
C ARG A 139 2.08 1.26 -13.63
N GLN A 140 2.12 -0.02 -13.24
CA GLN A 140 1.97 -1.14 -14.17
C GLN A 140 0.57 -1.17 -14.82
N ALA A 141 -0.47 -0.80 -14.09
CA ALA A 141 -1.85 -0.71 -14.61
C ALA A 141 -2.00 0.38 -15.68
N CYS A 142 -1.17 1.42 -15.65
CA CYS A 142 -1.12 2.47 -16.68
C CYS A 142 -0.27 2.11 -17.91
N GLY A 143 0.26 0.89 -17.97
CA GLY A 143 1.07 0.40 -19.09
C GLY A 143 2.28 1.28 -19.39
N GLY A 144 2.61 1.47 -20.68
CA GLY A 144 3.74 2.29 -21.09
C GLY A 144 3.65 3.75 -20.64
N HIS A 145 2.44 4.32 -20.57
CA HIS A 145 2.26 5.70 -20.08
C HIS A 145 2.60 5.83 -18.59
N GLY A 146 2.47 4.76 -17.80
CA GLY A 146 2.91 4.74 -16.40
C GLY A 146 4.42 4.90 -16.23
N TYR A 147 5.23 4.58 -17.26
CA TYR A 147 6.69 4.75 -17.22
C TYR A 147 7.14 6.20 -17.44
N SER A 148 6.29 7.03 -18.04
CA SER A 148 6.58 8.44 -18.28
C SER A 148 6.74 9.20 -16.97
N SER A 149 7.84 9.95 -16.83
CA SER A 149 8.11 10.78 -15.65
C SER A 149 7.02 11.82 -15.38
N TYR A 150 6.36 12.33 -16.42
CA TYR A 150 5.23 13.26 -16.33
C TYR A 150 3.97 12.70 -15.66
N ASN A 151 3.91 11.39 -15.45
CA ASN A 151 2.82 10.74 -14.71
C ASN A 151 3.22 10.38 -13.27
N GLY A 152 4.42 10.76 -12.83
CA GLY A 152 4.81 10.83 -11.42
C GLY A 152 5.17 9.50 -10.74
N PHE A 153 4.78 8.35 -11.27
CA PHE A 153 4.96 7.04 -10.61
C PHE A 153 6.43 6.72 -10.27
N GLY A 154 7.34 6.84 -11.24
CA GLY A 154 8.75 6.45 -11.05
C GLY A 154 9.44 7.29 -9.98
N LYS A 155 9.24 8.62 -9.99
CA LYS A 155 9.77 9.50 -8.95
C LYS A 155 9.14 9.20 -7.60
N ALA A 156 7.81 9.07 -7.55
CA ALA A 156 7.10 8.83 -6.30
C ALA A 156 7.47 7.51 -5.65
N TYR A 157 7.65 6.43 -6.41
CA TYR A 157 8.11 5.16 -5.86
C TYR A 157 9.50 5.30 -5.24
N SER A 158 10.45 5.89 -5.97
CA SER A 158 11.81 6.13 -5.47
C SER A 158 11.84 7.00 -4.21
N ASP A 159 11.01 8.04 -4.15
CA ASP A 159 10.89 8.89 -2.96
C ASP A 159 10.16 8.17 -1.81
N TRP A 160 9.20 7.28 -2.11
CA TRP A 160 8.35 6.64 -1.10
C TRP A 160 9.06 5.53 -0.33
N VAL A 161 9.85 4.69 -1.00
CA VAL A 161 10.40 3.46 -0.40
C VAL A 161 11.28 3.71 0.83
N VAL A 162 11.82 4.91 1.01
CA VAL A 162 12.54 5.30 2.24
C VAL A 162 11.65 5.24 3.49
N GLN A 163 10.33 5.46 3.35
CA GLN A 163 9.34 5.34 4.43
C GLN A 163 9.32 3.94 5.06
N CYS A 164 9.72 2.93 4.29
CA CYS A 164 9.81 1.54 4.76
C CYS A 164 11.08 1.26 5.59
N THR A 165 12.04 2.20 5.60
CA THR A 165 13.37 2.03 6.19
C THR A 165 13.62 3.00 7.34
N TRP A 166 13.31 4.29 7.18
CA TRP A 166 13.52 5.27 8.24
C TRP A 166 12.43 5.22 9.31
N GLU A 167 12.64 5.92 10.43
CA GLU A 167 11.74 5.90 11.61
C GLU A 167 11.41 4.46 12.08
N GLY A 168 12.42 3.59 11.97
CA GLY A 168 12.37 2.16 12.25
C GLY A 168 12.14 1.34 10.98
N ASP A 169 13.14 0.52 10.63
CA ASP A 169 13.01 -0.49 9.57
C ASP A 169 11.74 -1.31 9.80
N ASN A 170 10.95 -1.51 8.73
CA ASN A 170 9.64 -2.10 8.86
C ASN A 170 9.67 -3.54 9.43
N ASN A 171 10.69 -4.36 9.11
CA ASN A 171 10.78 -5.72 9.65
C ASN A 171 11.14 -5.72 11.13
N ILE A 172 12.17 -4.96 11.50
CA ILE A 172 12.63 -4.83 12.88
C ILE A 172 11.53 -4.20 13.75
N LEU A 173 10.85 -3.18 13.26
CA LEU A 173 9.73 -2.55 13.95
C LEU A 173 8.58 -3.55 14.14
N ALA A 174 8.11 -4.19 13.07
CA ALA A 174 7.01 -5.16 13.10
C ALA A 174 7.29 -6.30 14.08
N MET A 175 8.50 -6.87 14.04
CA MET A 175 8.91 -7.91 14.98
C MET A 175 8.84 -7.43 16.43
N ASN A 176 9.39 -6.26 16.73
CA ASN A 176 9.47 -5.76 18.10
C ASN A 176 8.12 -5.35 18.69
N VAL A 177 7.19 -4.81 17.88
CA VAL A 177 5.85 -4.48 18.37
C VAL A 177 4.96 -5.71 18.53
N ALA A 178 5.20 -6.79 17.77
CA ALA A 178 4.45 -8.03 17.90
C ALA A 178 4.84 -8.85 19.16
N LYS A 179 6.08 -8.77 19.64
CA LYS A 179 6.55 -9.49 20.85
C LYS A 179 5.64 -9.29 22.07
N PRO A 180 5.34 -8.05 22.52
CA PRO A 180 4.42 -7.85 23.65
C PRO A 180 2.99 -8.31 23.33
N MET A 181 2.51 -8.15 22.09
CA MET A 181 1.18 -8.61 21.70
C MET A 181 1.03 -10.13 21.83
N VAL A 182 2.03 -10.90 21.38
CA VAL A 182 2.01 -12.37 21.52
C VAL A 182 1.92 -12.77 22.99
N ARG A 183 2.66 -12.09 23.88
CA ARG A 183 2.60 -12.36 25.33
C ARG A 183 1.23 -12.08 25.92
N ASP A 184 0.50 -11.09 25.40
CA ASP A 184 -0.85 -10.80 25.85
C ASP A 184 -1.87 -11.80 25.29
N LEU A 185 -1.75 -12.17 24.01
CA LEU A 185 -2.60 -13.19 23.36
C LEU A 185 -2.45 -14.58 24.01
N LEU A 186 -1.27 -14.92 24.53
CA LEU A 186 -1.03 -16.17 25.25
C LEU A 186 -1.76 -16.26 26.60
N LYS A 187 -2.19 -15.13 27.18
CA LYS A 187 -2.98 -15.09 28.42
C LYS A 187 -4.47 -15.34 28.17
N GLU A 188 -4.92 -15.13 26.94
CA GLU A 188 -6.31 -15.32 26.55
C GLU A 188 -6.61 -16.80 26.25
N PRO A 189 -7.85 -17.27 26.45
CA PRO A 189 -8.23 -18.64 26.11
C PRO A 189 -8.03 -18.94 24.62
N GLU A 190 -7.74 -20.20 24.32
CA GLU A 190 -7.52 -20.64 22.94
C GLU A 190 -8.81 -20.54 22.13
N GLN A 191 -8.75 -19.75 21.06
CA GLN A 191 -9.81 -19.75 20.06
C GLN A 191 -9.71 -21.02 19.22
N LYS A 192 -10.84 -21.69 19.00
CA LYS A 192 -10.94 -22.91 18.19
C LYS A 192 -12.16 -22.87 17.30
N GLY A 193 -12.07 -23.59 16.19
CA GLY A 193 -13.19 -23.91 15.33
C GLY A 193 -13.42 -22.93 14.18
N LEU A 194 -14.35 -23.32 13.32
CA LEU A 194 -14.68 -22.62 12.10
C LEU A 194 -15.39 -21.29 12.41
N VAL A 195 -14.91 -20.19 11.81
CA VAL A 195 -15.50 -18.86 11.98
C VAL A 195 -16.27 -18.43 10.73
N LEU A 196 -15.65 -18.60 9.56
CA LEU A 196 -16.26 -18.30 8.26
C LEU A 196 -16.58 -19.63 7.58
N SER A 197 -17.82 -20.08 7.78
CA SER A 197 -18.30 -21.38 7.34
C SER A 197 -18.93 -21.34 5.95
N SER A 198 -19.39 -20.17 5.52
CA SER A 198 -20.08 -19.93 4.26
C SER A 198 -19.69 -18.58 3.66
N VAL A 199 -20.00 -18.37 2.38
CA VAL A 199 -19.79 -17.08 1.71
C VAL A 199 -20.55 -15.95 2.38
N ALA A 200 -21.74 -16.22 2.93
CA ALA A 200 -22.54 -15.22 3.62
C ALA A 200 -21.86 -14.70 4.91
N ASP A 201 -20.96 -15.49 5.52
CA ASP A 201 -20.21 -15.04 6.69
C ASP A 201 -19.17 -13.95 6.34
N LEU A 202 -18.79 -13.82 5.07
CA LEU A 202 -17.86 -12.79 4.60
C LEU A 202 -18.49 -11.40 4.57
N ASP A 203 -19.82 -11.31 4.54
CA ASP A 203 -20.58 -10.06 4.61
C ASP A 203 -20.85 -9.59 6.06
N ASP A 204 -20.30 -10.28 7.07
CA ASP A 204 -20.45 -9.95 8.49
C ASP A 204 -19.13 -9.40 9.08
N PRO A 205 -19.06 -8.08 9.36
CA PRO A 205 -17.87 -7.46 9.93
C PRO A 205 -17.41 -8.08 11.26
N ALA A 206 -18.33 -8.50 12.11
CA ALA A 206 -17.98 -9.06 13.42
C ALA A 206 -17.34 -10.45 13.25
N LYS A 207 -17.83 -11.25 12.31
CA LYS A 207 -17.21 -12.55 11.98
C LYS A 207 -15.86 -12.37 11.32
N LEU A 208 -15.69 -11.38 10.44
CA LEU A 208 -14.38 -11.05 9.89
C LEU A 208 -13.38 -10.70 11.00
N VAL A 209 -13.73 -9.78 11.89
CA VAL A 209 -12.86 -9.41 13.01
C VAL A 209 -12.51 -10.62 13.87
N LYS A 210 -13.50 -11.45 14.20
CA LYS A 210 -13.29 -12.70 14.95
C LYS A 210 -12.36 -13.68 14.20
N ALA A 211 -12.44 -13.76 12.88
CA ALA A 211 -11.56 -14.61 12.07
C ALA A 211 -10.10 -14.16 12.17
N PHE A 212 -9.84 -12.85 12.15
CA PHE A 212 -8.50 -12.32 12.36
C PHE A 212 -8.01 -12.53 13.80
N ASP A 213 -8.86 -12.30 14.80
CA ASP A 213 -8.51 -12.54 16.21
C ASP A 213 -8.16 -14.01 16.46
N HIS A 214 -8.89 -14.94 15.82
CA HIS A 214 -8.56 -16.37 15.86
C HIS A 214 -7.21 -16.65 15.19
N ALA A 215 -6.91 -16.07 14.02
CA ALA A 215 -5.63 -16.24 13.34
C ALA A 215 -4.45 -15.75 14.19
N LEU A 216 -4.60 -14.59 14.82
CA LEU A 216 -3.61 -14.02 15.74
C LEU A 216 -3.41 -14.91 16.98
N SER A 217 -4.50 -15.43 17.54
CA SER A 217 -4.50 -16.38 18.66
C SER A 217 -3.75 -17.68 18.33
N GLY A 218 -3.93 -18.23 17.13
CA GLY A 218 -3.21 -19.42 16.65
C GLY A 218 -1.72 -19.17 16.47
N LEU A 219 -1.35 -18.09 15.76
CA LEU A 219 0.04 -17.71 15.54
C LEU A 219 0.78 -17.43 16.86
N ALA A 220 0.12 -16.76 17.81
CA ALA A 220 0.72 -16.47 19.11
C ALA A 220 1.09 -17.75 19.87
N ARG A 221 0.30 -18.81 19.76
CA ARG A 221 0.57 -20.11 20.40
C ARG A 221 1.73 -20.85 19.75
N ASP A 222 1.77 -20.89 18.43
CA ASP A 222 2.88 -21.50 17.70
C ASP A 222 4.20 -20.78 18.01
N ILE A 223 4.16 -19.44 18.06
CA ILE A 223 5.31 -18.61 18.47
C ILE A 223 5.68 -18.90 19.91
N GLY A 224 4.72 -18.92 20.84
CA GLY A 224 4.93 -19.16 22.26
C GLY A 224 5.60 -20.50 22.52
N ALA A 225 5.13 -21.57 21.87
CA ALA A 225 5.69 -22.91 22.00
C ALA A 225 7.16 -23.00 21.55
N VAL A 226 7.53 -22.28 20.48
CA VAL A 226 8.92 -22.23 20.01
C VAL A 226 9.77 -21.30 20.90
N ALA A 227 9.21 -20.18 21.33
CA ALA A 227 9.91 -19.16 22.09
C ALA A 227 10.22 -19.61 23.53
N GLU A 228 9.47 -20.56 24.09
CA GLU A 228 9.74 -21.14 25.41
C GLU A 228 11.10 -21.84 25.48
N ASP A 229 11.48 -22.58 24.43
CA ASP A 229 12.76 -23.31 24.34
C ASP A 229 13.89 -22.48 23.70
N LYS A 230 13.56 -21.75 22.62
CA LYS A 230 14.59 -21.13 21.74
C LYS A 230 14.62 -19.60 21.78
N GLY A 231 13.74 -18.98 22.57
CA GLY A 231 13.58 -17.53 22.64
C GLY A 231 12.83 -16.94 21.44
N PHE A 232 12.45 -15.67 21.57
CA PHE A 232 11.61 -14.99 20.56
C PHE A 232 12.34 -14.64 19.26
N ASP A 233 13.68 -14.60 19.25
CA ASP A 233 14.41 -14.09 18.09
C ASP A 233 14.32 -15.03 16.87
N ILE A 234 14.29 -16.35 17.10
CA ILE A 234 14.08 -17.34 16.02
C ILE A 234 12.68 -17.25 15.41
N THR A 235 11.71 -16.71 16.17
CA THR A 235 10.32 -16.52 15.73
C THR A 235 10.10 -15.19 15.01
N GLY A 236 11.16 -14.43 14.73
CA GLY A 236 11.12 -13.13 14.06
C GLY A 236 10.20 -13.06 12.84
N PRO A 237 10.30 -13.97 11.86
CA PRO A 237 9.40 -13.97 10.70
C PRO A 237 7.92 -14.12 11.06
N SER A 238 7.59 -14.99 12.02
CA SER A 238 6.21 -15.18 12.50
C SER A 238 5.69 -13.97 13.27
N LEU A 239 6.56 -13.28 14.01
CA LEU A 239 6.23 -12.02 14.67
C LEU A 239 5.89 -10.91 13.66
N VAL A 240 6.62 -10.82 12.55
CA VAL A 240 6.27 -9.90 11.45
C VAL A 240 4.89 -10.23 10.88
N LEU A 241 4.57 -11.52 10.70
CA LEU A 241 3.25 -11.97 10.24
C LEU A 241 2.13 -11.55 11.23
N VAL A 242 2.34 -11.72 12.53
CA VAL A 242 1.39 -11.25 13.58
C VAL A 242 1.17 -9.75 13.49
N SER A 243 2.26 -8.97 13.34
CA SER A 243 2.16 -7.51 13.19
C SER A 243 1.33 -7.10 11.98
N LYS A 244 1.58 -7.71 10.81
CA LYS A 244 0.83 -7.46 9.57
C LYS A 244 -0.65 -7.80 9.72
N LEU A 245 -0.98 -8.99 10.22
CA LEU A 245 -2.37 -9.41 10.40
C LEU A 245 -3.11 -8.53 11.39
N ASN A 246 -2.45 -8.08 12.46
CA ASN A 246 -3.05 -7.16 13.41
C ASN A 246 -3.31 -5.78 12.81
N ALA A 247 -2.42 -5.27 11.96
CA ALA A 247 -2.66 -4.03 11.22
C ALA A 247 -3.91 -4.14 10.34
N HIS A 248 -4.05 -5.23 9.59
CA HIS A 248 -5.24 -5.48 8.77
C HIS A 248 -6.52 -5.62 9.61
N ARG A 249 -6.47 -6.40 10.69
CA ARG A 249 -7.57 -6.55 11.65
C ARG A 249 -8.04 -5.20 12.19
N PHE A 250 -7.09 -4.36 12.60
CA PHE A 250 -7.36 -3.04 13.12
C PHE A 250 -8.04 -2.13 12.08
N LEU A 251 -7.50 -2.11 10.85
CA LEU A 251 -8.05 -1.31 9.75
C LEU A 251 -9.48 -1.75 9.38
N ILE A 252 -9.74 -3.06 9.32
CA ILE A 252 -11.06 -3.62 8.99
C ILE A 252 -12.09 -3.24 10.07
N ASP A 253 -11.75 -3.51 11.34
CA ASP A 253 -12.63 -3.22 12.48
C ASP A 253 -12.96 -1.73 12.58
N GLY A 254 -11.93 -0.88 12.51
CA GLY A 254 -12.06 0.56 12.57
C GLY A 254 -12.88 1.14 11.42
N PHE A 255 -12.70 0.62 10.21
CA PHE A 255 -13.43 1.07 9.04
C PHE A 255 -14.92 0.79 9.16
N PHE A 256 -15.33 -0.45 9.47
CA PHE A 256 -16.74 -0.79 9.60
C PHE A 256 -17.44 -0.04 10.74
N LYS A 257 -16.75 0.22 11.86
CA LYS A 257 -17.28 1.01 12.98
C LYS A 257 -17.52 2.48 12.64
N ARG A 258 -16.82 3.02 11.65
CA ARG A 258 -16.92 4.44 11.27
C ARG A 258 -17.97 4.71 10.19
N ILE A 259 -18.38 3.70 9.44
CA ILE A 259 -19.36 3.86 8.37
C ILE A 259 -20.70 4.32 8.95
N THR A 260 -21.21 5.45 8.48
CA THR A 260 -22.56 5.91 8.82
C THR A 260 -23.60 5.26 7.91
N PRO A 261 -24.87 5.15 8.34
CA PRO A 261 -25.92 4.51 7.54
C PRO A 261 -26.09 5.09 6.14
N GLU A 262 -25.90 6.41 5.98
CA GLU A 262 -25.99 7.13 4.70
C GLU A 262 -25.01 6.58 3.64
N TRP A 263 -23.77 6.29 4.05
CA TRP A 263 -22.70 5.88 3.13
C TRP A 263 -22.50 4.35 3.09
N SER A 264 -23.33 3.60 3.79
CA SER A 264 -23.18 2.15 3.98
C SER A 264 -23.15 1.38 2.66
N GLU A 265 -24.08 1.67 1.74
CA GLU A 265 -24.17 0.98 0.44
C GLU A 265 -22.92 1.16 -0.42
N VAL A 266 -22.25 2.30 -0.32
CA VAL A 266 -21.07 2.64 -1.13
C VAL A 266 -19.78 2.19 -0.45
N LEU A 267 -19.67 2.34 0.87
CA LEU A 267 -18.42 2.11 1.60
C LEU A 267 -18.26 0.67 2.10
N ARG A 268 -19.34 -0.02 2.50
CA ARG A 268 -19.22 -1.41 2.98
C ARG A 268 -18.59 -2.35 1.94
N PRO A 269 -18.93 -2.26 0.64
CA PRO A 269 -18.27 -3.08 -0.37
C PRO A 269 -16.74 -2.92 -0.39
N LEU A 270 -16.20 -1.73 -0.09
CA LEU A 270 -14.76 -1.52 0.00
C LEU A 270 -14.15 -2.28 1.19
N GLY A 271 -14.80 -2.22 2.36
CA GLY A 271 -14.34 -2.94 3.55
C GLY A 271 -14.30 -4.46 3.33
N PHE A 272 -15.34 -5.02 2.71
CA PHE A 272 -15.38 -6.44 2.36
C PHE A 272 -14.38 -6.81 1.28
N LEU A 273 -14.19 -5.94 0.27
CA LEU A 273 -13.23 -6.18 -0.81
C LEU A 273 -11.79 -6.21 -0.28
N TYR A 274 -11.47 -5.31 0.66
CA TYR A 274 -10.20 -5.35 1.37
C TYR A 274 -10.07 -6.62 2.21
N ALA A 275 -11.10 -7.01 2.95
CA ALA A 275 -11.07 -8.24 3.75
C ALA A 275 -10.84 -9.50 2.88
N ASP A 276 -11.53 -9.64 1.75
CA ASP A 276 -11.33 -10.73 0.79
C ASP A 276 -9.90 -10.78 0.25
N TRP A 277 -9.33 -9.61 -0.05
CA TRP A 277 -7.95 -9.50 -0.52
C TRP A 277 -6.97 -10.01 0.53
N ILE A 278 -7.15 -9.63 1.80
CA ILE A 278 -6.30 -10.10 2.90
C ILE A 278 -6.53 -11.59 3.20
N LEU A 279 -7.78 -12.06 3.24
CA LEU A 279 -8.10 -13.49 3.40
C LEU A 279 -7.46 -14.35 2.30
N THR A 280 -7.37 -13.83 1.08
CA THR A 280 -6.71 -14.53 -0.04
C THR A 280 -5.19 -14.52 0.13
N ASN A 281 -4.58 -13.37 0.42
CA ASN A 281 -3.12 -13.24 0.55
C ASN A 281 -2.56 -14.00 1.75
N PHE A 282 -3.32 -14.09 2.84
CA PHE A 282 -2.96 -14.83 4.05
C PHE A 282 -3.74 -16.15 4.18
N GLY A 283 -4.27 -16.68 3.07
CA GLY A 283 -5.16 -17.84 3.08
C GLY A 283 -4.58 -19.07 3.75
N ALA A 284 -3.27 -19.29 3.64
CA ALA A 284 -2.56 -20.37 4.34
C ALA A 284 -2.76 -20.31 5.86
N THR A 285 -2.63 -19.13 6.46
CA THR A 285 -2.83 -18.92 7.91
C THR A 285 -4.27 -19.23 8.30
N PHE A 286 -5.25 -18.70 7.56
CA PHE A 286 -6.66 -18.91 7.86
C PHE A 286 -7.10 -20.37 7.70
N LEU A 287 -6.54 -21.09 6.72
CA LEU A 287 -6.78 -22.52 6.53
C LEU A 287 -6.09 -23.37 7.60
N GLN A 288 -4.84 -23.05 7.96
CA GLN A 288 -4.04 -23.78 8.94
C GLN A 288 -4.73 -23.86 10.30
N TYR A 289 -5.33 -22.76 10.76
CA TYR A 289 -6.06 -22.72 12.03
C TYR A 289 -7.55 -23.09 11.91
N GLY A 290 -7.98 -23.61 10.75
CA GLY A 290 -9.35 -24.05 10.54
C GLY A 290 -10.40 -22.94 10.65
N ILE A 291 -10.01 -21.69 10.39
CA ILE A 291 -10.86 -20.49 10.51
C ILE A 291 -11.82 -20.42 9.32
N ILE A 292 -11.33 -20.80 8.14
CA ILE A 292 -12.07 -20.91 6.89
C ILE A 292 -11.92 -22.31 6.31
N THR A 293 -12.87 -22.73 5.48
CA THR A 293 -12.75 -23.98 4.71
C THR A 293 -12.08 -23.73 3.34
N PRO A 294 -11.49 -24.77 2.71
CA PRO A 294 -11.02 -24.67 1.33
C PRO A 294 -12.13 -24.27 0.34
N ASP A 295 -13.38 -24.63 0.62
CA ASP A 295 -14.54 -24.25 -0.19
C ASP A 295 -14.79 -22.73 -0.12
N VAL A 296 -14.82 -22.16 1.08
CA VAL A 296 -14.95 -20.71 1.29
C VAL A 296 -13.77 -19.97 0.64
N SER A 297 -12.54 -20.46 0.83
CA SER A 297 -11.34 -19.86 0.21
C SER A 297 -11.44 -19.79 -1.32
N ARG A 298 -11.93 -20.86 -1.96
CA ARG A 298 -12.18 -20.88 -3.41
C ARG A 298 -13.25 -19.86 -3.81
N LYS A 299 -14.35 -19.80 -3.05
CA LYS A 299 -15.50 -18.93 -3.34
C LYS A 299 -15.24 -17.46 -3.10
N ILE A 300 -14.29 -17.09 -2.23
CA ILE A 300 -13.81 -15.70 -2.13
C ILE A 300 -13.38 -15.20 -3.51
N SER A 301 -12.51 -15.95 -4.19
CA SER A 301 -11.97 -15.55 -5.50
C SER A 301 -12.96 -15.70 -6.65
N SER A 302 -13.82 -16.74 -6.64
CA SER A 302 -14.72 -17.02 -7.77
C SER A 302 -16.08 -16.34 -7.69
N GLU A 303 -16.56 -15.97 -6.50
CA GLU A 303 -17.93 -15.49 -6.28
C GLU A 303 -17.96 -14.15 -5.55
N HIS A 304 -17.44 -14.07 -4.32
CA HIS A 304 -17.60 -12.91 -3.43
C HIS A 304 -16.84 -11.69 -3.94
N PHE A 305 -15.55 -11.82 -4.22
CA PHE A 305 -14.71 -10.73 -4.68
C PHE A 305 -15.18 -10.12 -6.02
N PRO A 306 -15.52 -10.92 -7.07
CA PRO A 306 -16.12 -10.38 -8.30
C PRO A 306 -17.46 -9.66 -8.06
N ALA A 307 -18.31 -10.18 -7.16
CA ALA A 307 -19.58 -9.53 -6.82
C ALA A 307 -19.37 -8.16 -6.15
N LEU A 308 -18.38 -8.05 -5.26
CA LEU A 308 -17.99 -6.78 -4.65
C LEU A 308 -17.42 -5.81 -5.68
N CYS A 309 -16.57 -6.28 -6.60
CA CYS A 309 -16.08 -5.47 -7.70
C CYS A 309 -17.21 -4.92 -8.57
N ALA A 310 -18.25 -5.72 -8.85
CA ALA A 310 -19.43 -5.26 -9.59
C ALA A 310 -20.20 -4.15 -8.86
N LYS A 311 -20.23 -4.16 -7.51
CA LYS A 311 -20.83 -3.09 -6.68
C LYS A 311 -19.96 -1.83 -6.64
N VAL A 312 -18.64 -1.98 -6.58
CA VAL A 312 -17.68 -0.85 -6.50
C VAL A 312 -17.53 -0.15 -7.85
N ARG A 313 -17.47 -0.92 -8.95
CA ARG A 313 -17.22 -0.43 -10.31
C ARG A 313 -18.07 0.79 -10.75
N PRO A 314 -19.40 0.85 -10.55
CA PRO A 314 -20.18 2.03 -10.94
C PRO A 314 -19.85 3.28 -10.11
N ASN A 315 -19.33 3.12 -8.90
CA ASN A 315 -19.05 4.20 -7.96
C ASN A 315 -17.60 4.70 -8.01
N VAL A 316 -16.72 4.08 -8.82
CA VAL A 316 -15.28 4.36 -8.82
C VAL A 316 -14.95 5.85 -8.99
N VAL A 317 -15.62 6.55 -9.91
CA VAL A 317 -15.40 7.99 -10.13
C VAL A 317 -15.69 8.78 -8.86
N GLY A 318 -16.87 8.59 -8.26
CA GLY A 318 -17.26 9.26 -7.02
C GLY A 318 -16.35 8.90 -5.84
N LEU A 319 -15.87 7.66 -5.77
CA LEU A 319 -14.92 7.22 -4.75
C LEU A 319 -13.56 7.92 -4.91
N THR A 320 -13.03 8.00 -6.14
CA THR A 320 -11.76 8.71 -6.38
C THR A 320 -11.90 10.23 -6.23
N ASP A 321 -13.02 10.80 -6.64
CA ASP A 321 -13.28 12.24 -6.51
C ASP A 321 -13.57 12.64 -5.06
N GLY A 322 -14.06 11.70 -4.23
CA GLY A 322 -14.22 11.90 -2.79
C GLY A 322 -12.91 12.17 -2.04
N PHE A 323 -11.75 11.84 -2.62
CA PHE A 323 -10.45 12.26 -2.08
C PHE A 323 -10.16 13.75 -2.28
N ASN A 324 -10.92 14.42 -3.16
CA ASN A 324 -10.84 15.85 -3.46
C ASN A 324 -9.42 16.29 -3.87
N LEU A 325 -8.76 15.48 -4.71
CA LEU A 325 -7.42 15.77 -5.23
C LEU A 325 -7.51 16.70 -6.43
N THR A 326 -6.88 17.87 -6.33
CA THR A 326 -6.73 18.79 -7.47
C THR A 326 -5.77 18.21 -8.50
N ASP A 327 -5.80 18.71 -9.74
CA ASP A 327 -4.84 18.29 -10.77
C ASP A 327 -3.39 18.66 -10.39
N MET A 328 -3.21 19.71 -9.58
CA MET A 328 -1.91 20.07 -9.01
C MET A 328 -1.41 19.03 -8.00
N MET A 329 -2.29 18.50 -7.15
CA MET A 329 -1.93 17.43 -6.21
C MET A 329 -1.69 16.10 -6.91
N THR A 330 -2.54 15.80 -7.90
CA THR A 330 -2.43 14.60 -8.73
C THR A 330 -1.10 14.62 -9.50
N ASN A 331 -0.77 15.78 -10.09
CA ASN A 331 0.47 16.05 -10.83
C ASN A 331 0.84 14.89 -11.78
N ALA A 332 -0.15 14.48 -12.58
CA ALA A 332 0.00 13.45 -13.61
C ALA A 332 -0.96 13.77 -14.76
N ALA A 333 -0.43 13.87 -15.98
CA ALA A 333 -1.22 14.28 -17.13
C ALA A 333 -2.37 13.30 -17.44
N ILE A 334 -2.14 12.00 -17.24
CA ILE A 334 -3.17 10.96 -17.46
C ILE A 334 -4.19 10.83 -16.32
N GLY A 335 -3.99 11.54 -15.21
CA GLY A 335 -4.84 11.48 -14.02
C GLY A 335 -5.73 12.71 -13.82
N ARG A 336 -5.78 13.63 -14.78
CA ARG A 336 -6.56 14.87 -14.67
C ARG A 336 -8.06 14.60 -14.52
N TYR A 337 -8.73 15.50 -13.79
CA TYR A 337 -10.13 15.37 -13.40
C TYR A 337 -11.10 15.24 -14.58
N ASP A 338 -10.89 15.99 -15.66
CA ASP A 338 -11.78 16.02 -16.82
C ASP A 338 -11.73 14.77 -17.70
N GLY A 339 -10.77 13.86 -17.45
CA GLY A 339 -10.61 12.63 -18.22
C GLY A 339 -10.05 12.81 -19.63
N ASN A 340 -9.56 14.00 -20.01
CA ASN A 340 -8.96 14.25 -21.32
C ASN A 340 -7.50 13.77 -21.38
N VAL A 341 -7.32 12.47 -21.15
CA VAL A 341 -6.02 11.81 -20.91
C VAL A 341 -4.99 12.09 -22.00
N TYR A 342 -5.37 11.95 -23.27
CA TYR A 342 -4.40 11.95 -24.37
C TYR A 342 -3.95 13.36 -24.76
N GLU A 343 -4.86 14.33 -24.81
CA GLU A 343 -4.53 15.72 -25.11
C GLU A 343 -3.65 16.30 -23.99
N HIS A 344 -4.05 16.16 -22.72
CA HIS A 344 -3.24 16.63 -21.59
C HIS A 344 -1.85 16.01 -21.56
N TYR A 345 -1.75 14.71 -21.88
CA TYR A 345 -0.45 14.04 -21.93
C TYR A 345 0.42 14.56 -23.07
N PHE A 346 -0.15 14.72 -24.27
CA PHE A 346 0.58 15.24 -25.42
C PHE A 346 1.01 16.71 -25.23
N GLU A 347 0.12 17.55 -24.71
CA GLU A 347 0.40 18.94 -24.35
C GLU A 347 1.54 19.04 -23.33
N THR A 348 1.50 18.21 -22.28
CA THR A 348 2.55 18.19 -21.24
C THR A 348 3.91 17.82 -21.83
N VAL A 349 3.95 16.79 -22.68
CA VAL A 349 5.19 16.36 -23.36
C VAL A 349 5.74 17.47 -24.24
N LYS A 350 4.90 18.13 -25.04
CA LYS A 350 5.32 19.23 -25.93
C LYS A 350 5.76 20.48 -25.17
N ALA A 351 5.08 20.82 -24.08
CA ALA A 351 5.41 22.00 -23.28
C ALA A 351 6.77 21.84 -22.59
N LEU A 352 7.07 20.64 -22.09
CA LEU A 352 8.33 20.34 -21.39
C LEU A 352 9.47 19.95 -22.33
N ASN A 353 9.16 19.48 -23.54
CA ASN A 353 10.12 19.17 -24.59
C ASN A 353 9.65 19.86 -25.89
N PRO A 354 9.88 21.17 -26.03
CA PRO A 354 9.45 21.92 -27.20
C PRO A 354 9.99 21.26 -28.48
N PRO A 355 9.13 20.91 -29.45
CA PRO A 355 9.55 20.19 -30.66
C PRO A 355 10.29 21.08 -31.68
N GLU A 356 10.95 22.16 -31.24
CA GLU A 356 11.57 23.11 -32.15
C GLU A 356 12.96 22.66 -32.62
N ASN A 357 13.08 22.58 -33.95
CA ASN A 357 14.23 22.53 -34.86
C ASN A 357 15.66 22.50 -34.27
N THR A 358 15.90 21.61 -33.32
CA THR A 358 17.20 21.40 -32.71
C THR A 358 17.57 19.94 -32.90
N LYS A 359 18.55 19.73 -33.78
CA LYS A 359 19.38 18.55 -33.75
C LYS A 359 19.79 18.30 -32.29
N ALA A 360 19.74 17.05 -31.83
CA ALA A 360 20.21 16.69 -30.49
C ALA A 360 21.62 17.27 -30.24
N PRO A 361 22.01 17.61 -29.00
CA PRO A 361 23.32 18.21 -28.72
C PRO A 361 24.51 17.40 -29.26
N TYR A 362 24.35 16.08 -29.38
CA TYR A 362 25.33 15.14 -29.93
C TYR A 362 25.21 14.91 -31.44
N SER A 363 24.37 15.65 -32.17
CA SER A 363 24.11 15.35 -33.59
C SER A 363 25.34 15.48 -34.47
N LYS A 364 26.29 16.35 -34.11
CA LYS A 364 27.59 16.39 -34.79
C LYS A 364 28.33 15.05 -34.68
N ALA A 365 28.41 14.47 -33.48
CA ALA A 365 29.05 13.17 -33.29
C ALA A 365 28.31 12.05 -34.03
N LEU A 366 26.96 12.12 -34.08
CA LEU A 366 26.16 11.18 -34.85
C LEU A 366 26.41 11.33 -36.37
N GLU A 367 26.48 12.57 -36.86
CA GLU A 367 26.80 12.88 -38.25
C GLU A 367 28.20 12.42 -38.63
N ASP A 368 29.21 12.68 -37.78
CA ASP A 368 30.57 12.21 -37.98
C ASP A 368 30.64 10.67 -38.01
N MET A 369 29.88 10.00 -37.14
CA MET A 369 29.78 8.54 -37.12
C MET A 369 29.14 7.98 -38.40
N LEU A 370 28.06 8.62 -38.89
CA LEU A 370 27.33 8.19 -40.09
C LEU A 370 28.10 8.49 -41.37
N ASN A 371 28.85 9.60 -41.39
CA ASN A 371 29.67 10.04 -42.53
C ASN A 371 31.12 9.57 -42.44
N ARG A 372 31.44 8.64 -41.54
CA ARG A 372 32.82 8.15 -41.38
C ARG A 372 33.31 7.49 -42.67
N PRO A 373 34.59 7.69 -43.05
CA PRO A 373 35.13 7.06 -44.24
C PRO A 373 35.26 5.54 -44.09
N ASP A 374 35.46 4.84 -45.21
CA ASP A 374 35.62 3.40 -45.26
C ASP A 374 36.72 2.90 -44.32
N LEU A 375 36.58 1.65 -43.87
CA LEU A 375 37.51 1.04 -42.91
C LEU A 375 38.96 1.11 -43.39
N GLU A 376 39.21 0.87 -44.68
CA GLU A 376 40.55 0.95 -45.27
C GLU A 376 41.18 2.34 -45.20
N VAL A 377 40.37 3.40 -45.22
CA VAL A 377 40.85 4.79 -45.09
C VAL A 377 41.14 5.13 -43.62
N ARG A 378 40.32 4.61 -42.71
CA ARG A 378 40.51 4.80 -41.26
C ARG A 378 41.70 4.01 -40.71
N GLU A 379 41.93 2.79 -41.22
CA GLU A 379 43.04 1.92 -40.81
C GLU A 379 44.37 2.27 -41.50
N ARG A 380 44.37 3.14 -42.52
CA ARG A 380 45.57 3.48 -43.31
C ARG A 380 46.71 4.07 -42.48
N GLY A 381 46.39 4.74 -41.37
CA GLY A 381 47.35 5.30 -40.42
C GLY A 381 47.66 4.41 -39.21
N GLU A 382 46.91 3.33 -38.99
CA GLU A 382 47.11 2.40 -37.85
C GLU A 382 47.94 1.17 -38.24
N LYS A 383 48.08 0.89 -39.54
CA LYS A 383 48.84 -0.25 -40.10
C LYS A 383 50.09 0.17 -40.87
N SER A 384 50.51 1.44 -40.81
CA SER A 384 51.79 1.85 -41.41
C SER A 384 52.96 1.33 -40.59
N GLU A 385 54.11 1.08 -41.23
CA GLU A 385 55.36 0.72 -40.53
C GLU A 385 55.75 1.80 -39.51
N GLU A 386 55.53 3.08 -39.83
CA GLU A 386 55.74 4.22 -38.94
C GLU A 386 54.88 4.16 -37.67
N ALA A 387 53.59 3.79 -37.79
CA ALA A 387 52.71 3.63 -36.63
C ALA A 387 53.07 2.39 -35.81
N ALA A 388 53.54 1.32 -36.46
CA ALA A 388 54.06 0.13 -35.78
C ALA A 388 55.36 0.43 -35.02
N GLU A 389 56.27 1.23 -35.58
CA GLU A 389 57.49 1.70 -34.90
C GLU A 389 57.14 2.51 -33.65
N ILE A 390 56.23 3.48 -33.74
CA ILE A 390 55.80 4.32 -32.60
C ILE A 390 55.12 3.49 -31.49
N LEU A 391 54.35 2.46 -31.84
CA LEU A 391 53.69 1.58 -30.86
C LEU A 391 54.63 0.50 -30.28
N SER A 392 55.78 0.27 -30.91
CA SER A 392 56.79 -0.72 -30.50
C SER A 392 57.99 -0.10 -29.76
N SER A 393 58.11 1.23 -29.73
CA SER A 393 59.01 2.01 -28.87
C SER A 393 58.37 2.33 -27.53
#